data_AF-A0A3A4UCX4-F1
#
_entry.id   AF-A0A3A4UCX4-F1
#
_cell.length_a   1.000
_cell.length_b   1.000
_cell.length_c   1.000
_cell.angle_alpha   90.00
_cell.angle_beta   90.00
_cell.angle_gamma   90.00
#
_symmetry.space_group_name_H-M   'P 1'
#
loop_
_entity.id
_entity.type
_entity.pdbx_description
1 polymer ?
#
loop_
_entity_poly.entity_id
_entity_poly.type
_entity_poly.pdbx_seq_one_letter_code
_entity_poly.pdbx_strand_id
1 'polypeptide(L)'
;MATKKPINDREARARFVANFFIDLALLLIGGVRRESAHTNGPDITIYSRGAVVEVKGFQHTNFLRVTHQQVDAYLRELNVFSQAWAIVFRYSRPWSKKHNRYVGLFRVARTGEAINQYISQHLLSCHLIDLTVLKALRNTHETSYEVENGRTGRKLESLRLGLHTLENFTNGGHKEQLAKLGLNPTQFRVVKRRVHVHFRDQDLSFLIQGLIQKQSLAARPVPTFFDDIEQPGVLHL
;
A
#
# COMPACT_ATOMS: atom_id res chain seq x y z
N MET A 1 -35.33 2.93 7.61
CA MET A 1 -34.25 3.36 6.67
C MET A 1 -33.49 4.51 7.29
N ALA A 2 -32.28 4.28 7.80
CA ALA A 2 -31.46 5.37 8.35
C ALA A 2 -30.99 6.28 7.22
N THR A 3 -31.31 7.57 7.30
CA THR A 3 -30.85 8.59 6.36
C THR A 3 -29.32 8.70 6.42
N LYS A 4 -28.64 8.29 5.35
CA LYS A 4 -27.17 8.24 5.26
C LYS A 4 -26.62 9.67 5.20
N LYS A 5 -26.08 10.15 6.33
CA LYS A 5 -25.56 11.52 6.45
C LYS A 5 -24.34 11.75 5.55
N PRO A 6 -24.27 12.87 4.82
CA PRO A 6 -23.08 13.28 4.08
C PRO A 6 -21.87 13.48 5.02
N ILE A 7 -20.68 13.11 4.56
CA ILE A 7 -19.41 13.45 5.20
C ILE A 7 -18.96 14.79 4.62
N ASN A 8 -19.34 15.88 5.29
CA ASN A 8 -19.10 17.23 4.77
C ASN A 8 -17.64 17.69 4.90
N ASP A 9 -16.94 17.19 5.92
CA ASP A 9 -15.54 17.50 6.16
C ASP A 9 -14.61 16.76 5.18
N ARG A 10 -13.61 17.47 4.64
CA ARG A 10 -12.64 16.93 3.69
C ARG A 10 -11.68 15.97 4.40
N GLU A 11 -11.29 16.26 5.63
CA GLU A 11 -10.37 15.40 6.39
C GLU A 11 -11.06 14.09 6.80
N ALA A 12 -12.31 14.17 7.24
CA ALA A 12 -13.14 13.00 7.54
C ALA A 12 -13.31 12.10 6.31
N ARG A 13 -13.52 12.67 5.13
CA ARG A 13 -13.55 11.89 3.88
C ARG A 13 -12.19 11.26 3.55
N ALA A 14 -11.09 11.99 3.73
CA ALA A 14 -9.75 11.45 3.52
C ALA A 14 -9.45 10.28 4.49
N ARG A 15 -9.79 10.43 5.77
CA ARG A 15 -9.70 9.35 6.78
C ARG A 15 -10.58 8.15 6.42
N PHE A 16 -11.79 8.39 5.93
CA PHE A 16 -12.68 7.31 5.48
C PHE A 16 -12.07 6.49 4.34
N VAL A 17 -11.46 7.16 3.36
CA VAL A 17 -10.75 6.51 2.25
C VAL A 17 -9.52 5.75 2.75
N ALA A 18 -8.73 6.33 3.66
CA ALA A 18 -7.59 5.64 4.26
C ALA A 18 -8.04 4.35 4.99
N ASN A 19 -9.10 4.45 5.81
CA ASN A 19 -9.67 3.31 6.53
C ASN A 19 -10.19 2.22 5.58
N PHE A 20 -10.78 2.59 4.44
CA PHE A 20 -11.18 1.61 3.43
C PHE A 20 -10.00 0.72 3.00
N PHE A 21 -8.85 1.34 2.68
CA PHE A 21 -7.68 0.59 2.22
C PHE A 21 -6.98 -0.17 3.34
N ILE A 22 -6.92 0.38 4.55
CA ILE A 22 -6.38 -0.33 5.72
C ILE A 22 -7.20 -1.59 6.00
N ASP A 23 -8.53 -1.48 6.02
CA ASP A 23 -9.40 -2.62 6.29
C ASP A 23 -9.35 -3.65 5.14
N LEU A 24 -9.26 -3.20 3.87
CA LEU A 24 -9.06 -4.09 2.72
C LEU A 24 -7.70 -4.80 2.78
N ALA A 25 -6.63 -4.09 3.15
CA ALA A 25 -5.34 -4.71 3.39
C ALA A 25 -5.50 -5.78 4.48
N LEU A 26 -6.06 -5.43 5.64
CA LEU A 26 -6.26 -6.35 6.76
C LEU A 26 -7.02 -7.61 6.34
N LEU A 27 -8.05 -7.50 5.49
CA LEU A 27 -8.74 -8.65 4.92
C LEU A 27 -7.81 -9.55 4.08
N LEU A 28 -6.99 -8.95 3.22
CA LEU A 28 -6.08 -9.69 2.34
C LEU A 28 -4.92 -10.34 3.11
N ILE A 29 -4.36 -9.63 4.09
CA ILE A 29 -3.14 -10.07 4.77
C ILE A 29 -3.43 -10.81 6.07
N GLY A 30 -4.55 -10.54 6.72
CA GLY A 30 -4.80 -10.88 8.12
C GLY A 30 -3.93 -10.07 9.09
N GLY A 31 -4.33 -10.01 10.36
CA GLY A 31 -3.58 -9.34 11.41
C GLY A 31 -4.47 -8.54 12.36
N VAL A 32 -3.85 -7.62 13.10
CA VAL A 32 -4.55 -6.71 14.00
C VAL A 32 -4.26 -5.28 13.55
N ARG A 33 -5.33 -4.52 13.32
CA ARG A 33 -5.23 -3.08 13.09
C ARG A 33 -4.75 -2.41 14.37
N ARG A 34 -3.71 -1.60 14.27
CA ARG A 34 -3.20 -0.81 15.40
C ARG A 34 -3.31 0.67 15.04
N GLU A 35 -3.96 1.45 15.90
CA GLU A 35 -3.76 2.90 15.86
C GLU A 35 -2.39 3.17 16.49
N SER A 36 -1.43 3.61 15.68
CA SER A 36 -0.09 3.91 16.18
C SER A 36 -0.15 5.06 17.20
N ALA A 37 0.43 4.85 18.38
CA ALA A 37 0.63 5.90 19.39
C ALA A 37 1.60 6.99 18.91
N HIS A 38 2.37 6.70 17.86
CA HIS A 38 3.27 7.65 17.19
C HIS A 38 2.68 8.08 15.85
N THR A 39 2.80 9.36 15.52
CA THR A 39 2.26 9.96 14.29
C THR A 39 2.77 9.32 12.98
N ASN A 40 3.83 8.49 13.05
CA ASN A 40 4.50 7.87 11.91
C ASN A 40 4.68 6.34 12.04
N GLY A 41 3.95 5.67 12.94
CA GLY A 41 4.03 4.21 13.04
C GLY A 41 3.25 3.49 11.92
N PRO A 42 3.34 2.15 11.84
CA PRO A 42 2.68 1.37 10.80
C PRO A 42 1.16 1.32 10.99
N ASP A 43 0.42 1.15 9.89
CA ASP A 43 -1.05 1.06 9.90
C ASP A 43 -1.58 -0.29 10.44
N ILE A 44 -0.85 -1.37 10.20
CA ILE A 44 -1.25 -2.74 10.60
C ILE A 44 -0.07 -3.47 11.25
N THR A 45 -0.36 -4.23 12.31
CA THR A 45 0.60 -5.13 12.95
C THR A 45 0.11 -6.57 12.83
N ILE A 46 1.01 -7.46 12.44
CA ILE A 46 0.75 -8.89 12.34
C ILE A 46 1.69 -9.63 13.31
N TYR A 47 1.30 -9.69 14.59
CA TYR A 47 2.12 -10.32 15.65
C TYR A 47 2.43 -11.79 15.37
N SER A 48 1.44 -12.54 14.88
CA SER A 48 1.62 -13.95 14.47
C SER A 48 2.68 -14.13 13.38
N ARG A 49 3.08 -13.04 12.72
CA ARG A 49 4.09 -13.03 11.66
C ARG A 49 5.35 -12.29 12.06
N GLY A 50 5.37 -11.57 13.17
CA GLY A 50 6.46 -10.62 13.38
C GLY A 50 6.53 -9.63 12.21
N ALA A 51 5.40 -9.10 11.72
CA ALA A 51 5.38 -8.18 10.59
C ALA A 51 4.60 -6.88 10.88
N VAL A 52 5.02 -5.78 10.25
CA VAL A 52 4.28 -4.51 10.22
C VAL A 52 3.98 -4.08 8.79
N VAL A 53 2.89 -3.35 8.58
CA VAL A 53 2.46 -2.97 7.23
C VAL A 53 2.02 -1.51 7.18
N GLU A 54 2.58 -0.78 6.23
CA GLU A 54 2.11 0.53 5.81
C GLU A 54 1.13 0.35 4.65
N VAL A 55 -0.01 1.05 4.69
CA VAL A 55 -1.04 0.97 3.67
C VAL A 55 -1.26 2.33 3.02
N LYS A 56 -1.18 2.39 1.70
CA LYS A 56 -1.51 3.60 0.95
C LYS A 56 -2.52 3.31 -0.16
N GLY A 57 -3.60 4.08 -0.17
CA GLY A 57 -4.46 4.20 -1.35
C GLY A 57 -4.09 5.45 -2.12
N PHE A 58 -3.98 5.35 -3.45
CA PHE A 58 -3.82 6.55 -4.27
C PHE A 58 -4.67 6.58 -5.53
N GLN A 59 -5.20 7.78 -5.76
CA GLN A 59 -5.80 8.21 -7.00
C GLN A 59 -4.70 8.73 -7.94
N HIS A 60 -4.01 7.83 -8.65
CA HIS A 60 -3.16 8.19 -9.80
C HIS A 60 -1.93 9.07 -9.48
N THR A 61 -1.15 8.83 -8.43
CA THR A 61 0.26 9.26 -8.51
C THR A 61 1.01 8.18 -9.26
N ASN A 62 1.76 8.53 -10.31
CA ASN A 62 2.68 7.62 -11.00
C ASN A 62 3.80 7.16 -10.08
N PHE A 63 3.75 7.47 -8.79
CA PHE A 63 4.71 7.06 -7.80
C PHE A 63 4.04 6.87 -6.43
N LEU A 64 4.50 5.85 -5.70
CA LEU A 64 4.38 5.76 -4.26
C LEU A 64 5.32 6.80 -3.64
N ARG A 65 4.82 7.60 -2.69
CA ARG A 65 5.66 8.52 -1.91
C ARG A 65 5.78 8.00 -0.49
N VAL A 66 7.01 7.83 -0.03
CA VAL A 66 7.32 7.50 1.36
C VAL A 66 8.41 8.46 1.84
N THR A 67 8.19 9.13 2.96
CA THR A 67 9.22 10.01 3.54
C THR A 67 10.34 9.18 4.16
N HIS A 68 11.56 9.70 4.23
CA HIS A 68 12.66 9.02 4.92
C HIS A 68 12.30 8.77 6.40
N GLN A 69 11.59 9.70 7.04
CA GLN A 69 11.10 9.53 8.42
C GLN A 69 10.14 8.36 8.58
N GLN A 70 9.26 8.13 7.61
CA GLN A 70 8.39 6.96 7.58
C GLN A 70 9.22 5.69 7.43
N VAL A 71 10.17 5.65 6.48
CA VAL A 71 11.08 4.50 6.32
C VAL A 71 11.83 4.23 7.62
N ASP A 72 12.40 5.26 8.26
CA ASP A 72 13.11 5.13 9.54
C ASP A 72 12.20 4.61 10.67
N ALA A 73 10.95 5.09 10.73
CA ALA A 73 9.97 4.58 11.67
C ALA A 73 9.68 3.09 11.43
N TYR A 74 9.47 2.66 10.19
CA TYR A 74 9.23 1.25 9.89
C TYR A 74 10.45 0.37 10.13
N LEU A 75 11.66 0.89 9.90
CA LEU A 75 12.90 0.17 10.21
C LEU A 75 13.13 0.03 11.73
N ARG A 76 12.66 0.96 12.56
CA ARG A 76 12.68 0.78 14.02
C ARG A 76 11.78 -0.35 14.46
N GLU A 77 10.64 -0.52 13.80
CA GLU A 77 9.75 -1.66 14.05
C GLU A 77 10.43 -2.99 13.69
N LEU A 78 11.40 -3.01 12.77
CA LEU A 78 12.16 -4.23 12.46
C LEU A 78 13.04 -4.74 13.62
N ASN A 79 13.21 -3.97 14.70
CA ASN A 79 13.84 -4.46 15.92
C ASN A 79 12.94 -5.44 16.69
N VAL A 80 11.63 -5.35 16.47
CA VAL A 80 10.61 -6.17 17.14
C VAL A 80 9.98 -7.17 16.16
N PHE A 81 9.91 -6.79 14.89
CA PHE A 81 9.27 -7.53 13.82
C PHE A 81 10.32 -7.98 12.80
N SER A 82 10.29 -9.24 12.37
CA SER A 82 11.24 -9.74 11.36
C SER A 82 10.94 -9.23 9.95
N GLN A 83 9.78 -8.60 9.74
CA GLN A 83 9.30 -8.13 8.44
C GLN A 83 8.59 -6.80 8.50
N ALA A 84 8.67 -6.07 7.39
CA ALA A 84 7.87 -4.89 7.19
C ALA A 84 7.50 -4.77 5.70
N TRP A 85 6.24 -4.44 5.42
CA TRP A 85 5.72 -4.33 4.05
C TRP A 85 5.06 -2.97 3.78
N ALA A 86 5.06 -2.56 2.53
CA ALA A 86 4.19 -1.51 2.02
C ALA A 86 3.14 -2.13 1.08
N ILE A 87 1.87 -1.87 1.37
CA ILE A 87 0.73 -2.24 0.52
C ILE A 87 0.16 -1.00 -0.12
N VAL A 88 -0.05 -1.06 -1.42
CA VAL A 88 -0.35 0.11 -2.23
C VAL A 88 -1.50 -0.17 -3.18
N PHE A 89 -2.64 0.45 -2.93
CA PHE A 89 -3.83 0.31 -3.79
C PHE A 89 -3.92 1.43 -4.81
N ARG A 90 -4.08 1.02 -6.07
CA ARG A 90 -4.31 1.90 -7.22
C ARG A 90 -5.76 1.80 -7.65
N TYR A 91 -6.43 2.93 -7.74
CA TYR A 91 -7.77 3.04 -8.32
C TYR A 91 -7.85 4.17 -9.36
N SER A 92 -8.74 4.03 -10.34
CA SER A 92 -8.89 4.96 -11.46
C SER A 92 -9.57 6.28 -11.06
N ARG A 93 -9.30 7.32 -11.85
CA ARG A 93 -9.90 8.66 -11.70
C ARG A 93 -11.27 8.73 -12.39
N PRO A 94 -12.21 9.54 -11.89
CA PRO A 94 -13.26 10.05 -12.73
C PRO A 94 -12.60 11.08 -13.65
N TRP A 95 -12.88 10.99 -14.94
CA TRP A 95 -12.34 11.89 -15.97
C TRP A 95 -12.34 13.36 -15.51
N SER A 96 -11.17 13.90 -15.20
CA SER A 96 -11.01 15.28 -14.72
C SER A 96 -9.56 15.74 -14.90
N LYS A 97 -9.37 16.78 -15.72
CA LYS A 97 -8.08 17.40 -16.09
C LYS A 97 -7.36 18.15 -14.94
N LYS A 98 -7.76 18.02 -13.65
CA LYS A 98 -7.15 18.78 -12.53
C LYS A 98 -6.52 17.90 -11.43
N HIS A 99 -5.36 18.37 -10.95
CA HIS A 99 -4.29 17.67 -10.22
C HIS A 99 -4.49 17.38 -8.70
N ASN A 100 -5.70 17.13 -8.19
CA ASN A 100 -5.87 16.94 -6.74
C ASN A 100 -6.37 15.52 -6.37
N ARG A 101 -5.62 14.88 -5.45
CA ARG A 101 -5.62 13.46 -5.07
C ARG A 101 -6.96 12.89 -4.57
N TYR A 102 -7.94 13.75 -4.28
CA TYR A 102 -9.29 13.36 -3.85
C TYR A 102 -10.42 14.19 -4.47
N VAL A 103 -10.12 15.22 -5.28
CA VAL A 103 -11.16 16.17 -5.72
C VAL A 103 -12.13 15.52 -6.70
N GLY A 104 -11.67 14.58 -7.53
CA GLY A 104 -12.57 13.80 -8.40
C GLY A 104 -13.52 12.93 -7.59
N LEU A 105 -12.99 12.17 -6.62
CA LEU A 105 -13.76 11.27 -5.75
C LEU A 105 -14.78 12.06 -4.91
N PHE A 106 -14.34 13.10 -4.19
CA PHE A 106 -15.21 13.84 -3.26
C PHE A 106 -16.21 14.76 -3.96
N ARG A 107 -16.06 14.98 -5.27
CA ARG A 107 -17.10 15.62 -6.10
C ARG A 107 -18.28 14.68 -6.37
N VAL A 108 -17.98 13.40 -6.64
CA VAL A 108 -18.99 12.41 -7.04
C VAL A 108 -19.50 11.56 -5.86
N ALA A 109 -18.75 11.50 -4.76
CA ALA A 109 -19.07 10.71 -3.57
C ALA A 109 -19.05 11.57 -2.31
N ARG A 110 -20.23 11.75 -1.70
CA ARG A 110 -20.44 12.55 -0.47
C ARG A 110 -20.80 11.72 0.76
N THR A 111 -21.18 10.47 0.58
CA THR A 111 -21.50 9.52 1.66
C THR A 111 -20.44 8.41 1.70
N GLY A 112 -20.31 7.72 2.84
CA GLY A 112 -19.40 6.58 2.96
C GLY A 112 -19.70 5.46 1.95
N GLU A 113 -20.98 5.19 1.71
CA GLU A 113 -21.43 4.23 0.69
C GLU A 113 -21.00 4.63 -0.72
N ALA A 114 -21.23 5.88 -1.12
CA ALA A 114 -20.81 6.35 -2.44
C ALA A 114 -19.28 6.28 -2.60
N ILE A 115 -18.54 6.49 -1.51
CA ILE A 115 -17.08 6.33 -1.51
C ILE A 115 -16.70 4.85 -1.68
N ASN A 116 -17.31 3.93 -0.90
CA ASN A 116 -17.07 2.49 -1.01
C ASN A 116 -17.37 1.99 -2.43
N GLN A 117 -18.54 2.34 -2.98
CA GLN A 117 -18.97 1.95 -4.32
C GLN A 117 -18.00 2.47 -5.38
N TYR A 118 -17.65 3.77 -5.32
CA TYR A 118 -16.70 4.35 -6.26
C TYR A 118 -15.35 3.62 -6.22
N ILE A 119 -14.75 3.46 -5.03
CA ILE A 119 -13.42 2.84 -4.94
C ILE A 119 -13.47 1.40 -5.44
N SER A 120 -14.51 0.65 -5.09
CA SER A 120 -14.67 -0.76 -5.50
C SER A 120 -14.80 -0.91 -7.02
N GLN A 121 -15.60 -0.05 -7.67
CA GLN A 121 -15.76 -0.05 -9.14
C GLN A 121 -14.49 0.38 -9.89
N HIS A 122 -13.61 1.13 -9.23
CA HIS A 122 -12.44 1.74 -9.86
C HIS A 122 -11.11 1.15 -9.39
N LEU A 123 -11.11 0.15 -8.50
CA LEU A 123 -9.90 -0.50 -8.01
C LEU A 123 -9.23 -1.29 -9.15
N LEU A 124 -7.95 -1.02 -9.39
CA LEU A 124 -7.20 -1.61 -10.50
C LEU A 124 -6.21 -2.67 -10.01
N SER A 125 -5.38 -2.28 -9.05
CA SER A 125 -4.29 -3.13 -8.56
C SER A 125 -3.93 -2.83 -7.11
N CYS A 126 -3.31 -3.83 -6.49
CA CYS A 126 -2.67 -3.76 -5.18
C CYS A 126 -1.21 -4.15 -5.36
N HIS A 127 -0.29 -3.30 -4.93
CA HIS A 127 1.14 -3.54 -5.00
C HIS A 127 1.69 -3.85 -3.61
N LEU A 128 2.40 -4.96 -3.47
CA LEU A 128 3.08 -5.35 -2.24
C LEU A 128 4.59 -5.23 -2.41
N ILE A 129 5.25 -4.51 -1.51
CA ILE A 129 6.70 -4.28 -1.58
C ILE A 129 7.29 -4.55 -0.20
N ASP A 130 8.35 -5.34 -0.17
CA ASP A 130 9.15 -5.52 1.03
C ASP A 130 9.90 -4.23 1.41
N LEU A 131 9.84 -3.81 2.68
CA LEU A 131 10.49 -2.57 3.13
C LEU A 131 12.03 -2.66 3.05
N THR A 132 12.64 -3.84 2.97
CA THR A 132 14.07 -3.97 2.66
C THR A 132 14.42 -3.43 1.28
N VAL A 133 13.52 -3.61 0.30
CA VAL A 133 13.64 -3.04 -1.05
C VAL A 133 13.49 -1.52 -0.98
N LEU A 134 12.50 -1.02 -0.22
CA LEU A 134 12.34 0.43 0.02
C LEU A 134 13.56 1.06 0.71
N LYS A 135 14.18 0.34 1.66
CA LYS A 135 15.43 0.75 2.32
C LYS A 135 16.58 0.83 1.33
N ALA A 136 16.74 -0.17 0.47
CA ALA A 136 17.81 -0.15 -0.53
C ALA A 136 17.59 0.99 -1.55
N LEU A 137 16.34 1.18 -1.99
CA LEU A 137 15.93 2.26 -2.90
C LEU A 137 16.17 3.66 -2.32
N ARG A 138 15.96 3.85 -1.01
CA ARG A 138 16.32 5.09 -0.32
C ARG A 138 17.81 5.42 -0.49
N ASN A 139 18.68 4.42 -0.43
CA ASN A 139 20.12 4.63 -0.50
C ASN A 139 20.61 4.94 -1.92
N THR A 140 19.79 4.70 -2.95
CA THR A 140 20.17 4.86 -4.37
C THR A 140 19.44 5.99 -5.10
N HIS A 141 18.30 6.47 -4.60
CA HIS A 141 17.46 7.45 -5.31
C HIS A 141 17.79 8.91 -4.96
N GLU A 142 17.57 9.78 -5.94
CA GLU A 142 17.58 11.23 -5.76
C GLU A 142 16.48 11.67 -4.79
N THR A 143 16.90 12.25 -3.68
CA THR A 143 16.04 12.87 -2.67
C THR A 143 15.20 13.97 -3.30
N SER A 144 13.87 13.82 -3.30
CA SER A 144 12.98 14.92 -3.65
C SER A 144 12.70 15.79 -2.42
N TYR A 145 12.97 17.08 -2.52
CA TYR A 145 12.77 18.07 -1.47
C TYR A 145 11.37 18.67 -1.56
N GLU A 146 10.68 18.81 -0.42
CA GLU A 146 9.44 19.59 -0.34
C GLU A 146 9.53 20.60 0.80
N VAL A 147 8.95 21.78 0.57
CA VAL A 147 8.75 22.84 1.55
C VAL A 147 7.36 22.65 2.13
N GLU A 148 7.29 22.29 3.41
CA GLU A 148 6.03 22.22 4.13
C GLU A 148 5.43 23.64 4.25
N ASN A 149 4.27 23.86 3.63
CA ASN A 149 3.39 25.03 3.72
C ASN A 149 4.06 26.37 4.09
N GLY A 150 4.68 27.03 3.11
CA GLY A 150 4.71 28.49 2.95
C GLY A 150 5.32 29.39 4.04
N ARG A 151 5.57 28.97 5.29
CA ARG A 151 6.05 29.87 6.34
C ARG A 151 7.10 29.33 7.33
N THR A 152 7.40 28.03 7.35
CA THR A 152 8.60 27.50 8.05
C THR A 152 8.90 26.12 7.48
N GLY A 153 9.62 26.09 6.35
CA GLY A 153 9.82 24.88 5.57
C GLY A 153 10.77 23.89 6.23
N ARG A 154 10.25 22.86 6.90
CA ARG A 154 11.03 21.68 7.25
C ARG A 154 11.31 20.91 5.95
N LYS A 155 12.59 20.70 5.62
CA LYS A 155 13.00 19.87 4.48
C LYS A 155 12.57 18.43 4.77
N LEU A 156 11.63 17.91 3.99
CA LEU A 156 11.24 16.50 4.06
C LEU A 156 11.83 15.75 2.87
N GLU A 157 12.83 14.93 3.17
CA GLU A 157 13.38 13.98 2.21
C GLU A 157 12.36 12.87 1.95
N SER A 158 12.04 12.63 0.68
CA SER A 158 11.10 11.58 0.33
C SER A 158 11.52 10.79 -0.91
N LEU A 159 11.34 9.48 -0.79
CA LEU A 159 11.47 8.49 -1.84
C LEU A 159 10.20 8.54 -2.72
N ARG A 160 10.38 8.68 -4.03
CA ARG A 160 9.31 8.61 -5.03
C ARG A 160 9.49 7.38 -5.89
N LEU A 161 8.70 6.35 -5.64
CA LEU A 161 8.78 5.10 -6.38
C LEU A 161 7.75 5.04 -7.47
N GLY A 162 8.24 5.19 -8.71
CA GLY A 162 7.44 5.08 -9.90
C GLY A 162 6.59 3.82 -9.93
N LEU A 163 5.34 3.90 -10.37
CA LEU A 163 4.51 2.73 -10.61
C LEU A 163 5.16 1.82 -11.66
N HIS A 164 5.79 2.39 -12.67
CA HIS A 164 6.61 1.65 -13.63
C HIS A 164 7.74 0.88 -12.93
N THR A 165 8.35 1.44 -11.87
CA THR A 165 9.37 0.74 -11.06
C THR A 165 8.74 -0.46 -10.36
N LEU A 166 7.55 -0.29 -9.77
CA LEU A 166 6.81 -1.37 -9.12
C LEU A 166 6.39 -2.47 -10.10
N GLU A 167 5.91 -2.09 -11.28
CA GLU A 167 5.52 -3.00 -12.34
C GLU A 167 6.74 -3.73 -12.93
N ASN A 168 7.89 -3.06 -13.06
CA ASN A 168 9.13 -3.65 -13.55
C ASN A 168 9.65 -4.76 -12.63
N PHE A 169 9.54 -4.62 -11.30
CA PHE A 169 9.83 -5.73 -10.38
C PHE A 169 8.98 -6.96 -10.73
N THR A 170 7.71 -6.77 -11.06
CA THR A 170 6.78 -7.88 -11.31
C THR A 170 6.77 -8.41 -12.75
N ASN A 171 7.32 -7.68 -13.71
CA ASN A 171 7.30 -8.01 -15.16
C ASN A 171 8.67 -8.48 -15.68
N GLY A 172 9.45 -9.19 -14.85
CA GLY A 172 10.71 -9.83 -15.27
C GLY A 172 11.99 -9.03 -14.99
N GLY A 173 11.88 -7.74 -14.64
CA GLY A 173 13.03 -6.87 -14.33
C GLY A 173 13.60 -7.01 -12.91
N HIS A 174 12.98 -7.79 -12.01
CA HIS A 174 13.38 -7.83 -10.60
C HIS A 174 14.83 -8.26 -10.37
N LYS A 175 15.36 -9.24 -11.12
CA LYS A 175 16.72 -9.76 -10.85
C LYS A 175 17.78 -8.68 -11.02
N GLU A 176 17.73 -7.96 -12.13
CA GLU A 176 18.66 -6.88 -12.44
C GLU A 176 18.49 -5.70 -11.47
N GLN A 177 17.24 -5.32 -11.18
CA GLN A 177 16.96 -4.21 -10.26
C GLN A 177 17.41 -4.52 -8.84
N LEU A 178 17.16 -5.73 -8.33
CA LEU A 178 17.62 -6.15 -7.01
C LEU A 178 19.15 -6.18 -6.95
N ALA A 179 19.81 -6.71 -7.98
CA ALA A 179 21.27 -6.71 -8.06
C ALA A 179 21.85 -5.27 -8.04
N LYS A 180 21.23 -4.33 -8.78
CA LYS A 180 21.59 -2.90 -8.77
C LYS A 180 21.42 -2.25 -7.39
N LEU A 181 20.51 -2.77 -6.57
CA LEU A 181 20.27 -2.34 -5.19
C LEU A 181 21.16 -3.07 -4.17
N GLY A 182 22.06 -3.95 -4.61
CA GLY A 182 22.89 -4.78 -3.73
C GLY A 182 22.10 -5.88 -2.99
N LEU A 183 20.90 -6.22 -3.46
CA LEU A 183 20.05 -7.26 -2.89
C LEU A 183 20.18 -8.56 -3.68
N ASN A 184 20.18 -9.70 -2.99
CA ASN A 184 20.26 -11.01 -3.64
C ASN A 184 18.89 -11.40 -4.23
N PRO A 185 18.73 -11.49 -5.57
CA PRO A 185 17.44 -11.81 -6.17
C PRO A 185 16.84 -13.16 -5.75
N THR A 186 17.68 -14.13 -5.38
CA THR A 186 17.20 -15.46 -4.98
C THR A 186 16.45 -15.44 -3.66
N GLN A 187 16.66 -14.40 -2.84
CA GLN A 187 15.95 -14.17 -1.58
C GLN A 187 14.57 -13.57 -1.79
N PHE A 188 14.15 -13.21 -3.00
CA PHE A 188 12.85 -12.60 -3.27
C PHE A 188 12.02 -13.47 -4.20
N ARG A 189 10.69 -13.34 -4.09
CA ARG A 189 9.73 -13.91 -5.02
C ARG A 189 8.80 -12.83 -5.54
N VAL A 190 8.41 -12.97 -6.81
CA VAL A 190 7.39 -12.14 -7.45
C VAL A 190 6.03 -12.76 -7.18
N VAL A 191 5.08 -11.92 -6.78
CA VAL A 191 3.67 -12.25 -6.65
C VAL A 191 2.92 -11.55 -7.78
N LYS A 192 2.02 -12.26 -8.48
CA LYS A 192 1.11 -11.67 -9.47
C LYS A 192 -0.14 -12.54 -9.59
N ARG A 193 -1.28 -12.06 -9.09
CA ARG A 193 -2.53 -12.84 -9.00
C ARG A 193 -3.76 -11.95 -9.08
N ARG A 194 -4.82 -12.41 -9.74
CA ARG A 194 -6.13 -11.75 -9.68
C ARG A 194 -6.91 -12.25 -8.48
N VAL A 195 -7.50 -11.32 -7.75
CA VAL A 195 -8.24 -11.58 -6.52
C VAL A 195 -9.66 -11.05 -6.65
N HIS A 196 -10.62 -11.85 -6.20
CA HIS A 196 -12.01 -11.49 -6.05
C HIS A 196 -12.34 -11.53 -4.57
N VAL A 197 -12.83 -10.42 -4.01
CA VAL A 197 -13.22 -10.37 -2.59
C VAL A 197 -14.59 -9.73 -2.43
N HIS A 198 -15.37 -10.21 -1.48
CA HIS A 198 -16.54 -9.47 -1.00
C HIS A 198 -16.13 -8.57 0.18
N PHE A 199 -16.28 -7.26 0.06
CA PHE A 199 -15.87 -6.30 1.10
C PHE A 199 -16.77 -5.07 1.13
N ARG A 200 -17.34 -4.78 2.32
CA ARG A 200 -18.25 -3.65 2.57
C ARG A 200 -19.42 -3.59 1.59
N ASP A 201 -20.09 -4.73 1.41
CA ASP A 201 -21.23 -4.92 0.51
C ASP A 201 -20.91 -4.68 -0.98
N GLN A 202 -19.63 -4.82 -1.37
CA GLN A 202 -19.17 -4.68 -2.74
C GLN A 202 -18.36 -5.91 -3.13
N ASP A 203 -18.49 -6.33 -4.39
CA ASP A 203 -17.59 -7.32 -4.98
C ASP A 203 -16.44 -6.59 -5.68
N LEU A 204 -15.21 -6.92 -5.31
CA LEU A 204 -14.00 -6.32 -5.86
C LEU A 204 -13.25 -7.35 -6.68
N SER A 205 -12.71 -6.94 -7.82
CA SER A 205 -11.84 -7.77 -8.67
C SER A 205 -10.62 -6.96 -9.10
N PHE A 206 -9.45 -7.28 -8.58
CA PHE A 206 -8.22 -6.52 -8.88
C PHE A 206 -6.98 -7.42 -8.94
N LEU A 207 -5.91 -6.89 -9.55
CA LEU A 207 -4.62 -7.57 -9.62
C LEU A 207 -3.80 -7.27 -8.36
N ILE A 208 -3.40 -8.29 -7.61
CA ILE A 208 -2.32 -8.18 -6.62
C ILE A 208 -1.01 -8.49 -7.32
N GLN A 209 -0.02 -7.64 -7.16
CA GLN A 209 1.33 -7.87 -7.66
C GLN A 209 2.37 -7.34 -6.70
N GLY A 210 3.54 -7.96 -6.62
CA GLY A 210 4.53 -7.52 -5.65
C GLY A 210 5.82 -8.29 -5.66
N LEU A 211 6.76 -7.83 -4.84
CA LEU A 211 8.04 -8.46 -4.60
C LEU A 211 8.24 -8.61 -3.09
N ILE A 212 8.37 -9.85 -2.63
CA ILE A 212 8.48 -10.17 -1.21
C ILE A 212 9.65 -11.11 -0.94
N GLN A 213 10.30 -10.93 0.21
CA GLN A 213 11.44 -11.77 0.60
C GLN A 213 10.96 -13.20 0.95
N LYS A 214 11.62 -14.25 0.46
CA LYS A 214 11.28 -15.67 0.67
C LYS A 214 11.44 -16.13 2.12
N GLN A 215 12.40 -15.55 2.86
CA GLN A 215 12.54 -15.79 4.30
C GLN A 215 11.29 -15.34 5.09
N SER A 216 10.35 -14.63 4.46
CA SER A 216 9.07 -14.30 5.08
C SER A 216 8.13 -15.47 5.34
N LEU A 217 8.41 -16.67 4.81
CA LEU A 217 7.46 -17.78 4.72
C LEU A 217 7.90 -19.04 5.45
N ALA A 218 9.22 -19.27 5.59
CA ALA A 218 9.77 -20.56 5.99
C ALA A 218 9.68 -20.87 7.50
N ALA A 219 9.10 -19.98 8.31
CA ALA A 219 9.15 -20.05 9.77
C ALA A 219 7.78 -20.00 10.45
N ARG A 220 6.69 -20.53 9.85
CA ARG A 220 5.34 -20.31 10.40
C ARG A 220 4.36 -21.50 10.32
N PRO A 221 3.50 -21.66 11.35
CA PRO A 221 2.47 -22.71 11.42
C PRO A 221 1.11 -22.32 10.81
N VAL A 222 0.92 -21.09 10.31
CA VAL A 222 -0.37 -20.62 9.76
C VAL A 222 -0.18 -20.08 8.34
N PRO A 223 -0.76 -20.74 7.32
CA PRO A 223 -0.73 -20.28 5.93
C PRO A 223 -1.36 -18.90 5.78
N THR A 224 -0.83 -18.12 4.83
CA THR A 224 -1.34 -16.80 4.45
C THR A 224 -1.84 -16.80 3.01
N PHE A 225 -2.65 -15.81 2.64
CA PHE A 225 -2.99 -15.51 1.23
C PHE A 225 -1.75 -15.53 0.30
N PHE A 226 -0.57 -15.14 0.79
CA PHE A 226 0.66 -15.13 0.00
C PHE A 226 1.40 -16.48 0.00
N ASP A 227 1.14 -17.36 0.97
CA ASP A 227 1.82 -18.66 1.07
C ASP A 227 1.31 -19.61 -0.03
N ASP A 228 0.03 -19.50 -0.40
CA ASP A 228 -0.62 -20.28 -1.47
C ASP A 228 -0.48 -19.66 -2.89
N ILE A 229 0.42 -18.68 -3.08
CA ILE A 229 0.71 -18.09 -4.41
C ILE A 229 1.83 -18.89 -5.08
N GLU A 230 1.68 -20.21 -5.15
CA GLU A 230 2.58 -21.03 -5.95
C GLU A 230 2.11 -21.16 -7.40
N GLN A 231 0.86 -20.77 -7.72
CA GLN A 231 0.35 -20.86 -9.09
C GLN A 231 -0.45 -19.61 -9.53
N PRO A 232 -0.32 -19.20 -10.82
CA PRO A 232 -1.22 -18.23 -11.41
C PRO A 232 -2.67 -18.76 -11.36
N GLY A 233 -3.60 -17.94 -10.88
CA GLY A 233 -5.00 -18.34 -10.73
C GLY A 233 -5.87 -17.26 -10.11
N VAL A 234 -7.17 -17.55 -10.01
CA VAL A 234 -8.17 -16.70 -9.36
C VAL A 234 -8.23 -17.09 -7.86
N LEU A 235 -8.34 -16.13 -6.95
CA LEU A 235 -8.69 -16.40 -5.55
C LEU A 235 -10.02 -15.71 -5.20
N HIS A 236 -10.90 -16.42 -4.50
CA HIS A 236 -12.14 -15.90 -3.95
C HIS A 236 -12.00 -15.78 -2.42
N LEU A 237 -12.27 -14.59 -1.88
CA LEU A 237 -12.22 -14.27 -0.44
C LEU A 237 -13.53 -13.64 0.05
#